data_AF-A0A7T0MAU4-F1
#
_entry.id   AF-A0A7T0MAU4-F1
#
_cell.length_a   1.000
_cell.length_b   1.000
_cell.length_c   1.000
_cell.angle_alpha   90.00
_cell.angle_beta   90.00
_cell.angle_gamma   90.00
#
_symmetry.space_group_name_H-M   'P 1'
#
loop_
_entity.id
_entity.type
_entity.pdbx_description
1 polymer ?
#
loop_
_entity_poly.entity_id
_entity_poly.type
_entity_poly.pdbx_seq_one_letter_code
_entity_poly.pdbx_strand_id
1 'polypeptide(L)'
;MSEIKVQETTFQSHATKLESASDGSYLPLKNGNMPYSRANSINELRSALVDLLDVVERFQTVTKKDSERLTQMGTAYANQDKSAGQKISQLEVR
;
A
#
# COMPACT_ATOMS: atom_id res chain seq x y z
N MET A 1 17.05 25.76 12.46
CA MET A 1 17.16 24.42 11.84
C MET A 1 15.78 23.94 11.47
N SER A 2 15.51 23.70 10.18
CA SER A 2 14.26 23.05 9.75
C SER A 2 14.47 21.54 9.83
N GLU A 3 14.22 20.98 11.00
CA GLU A 3 14.14 19.53 11.20
C GLU A 3 13.05 18.98 10.26
N ILE A 4 13.34 17.96 9.46
CA ILE A 4 12.29 17.27 8.71
C ILE A 4 11.37 16.62 9.75
N LYS A 5 10.18 17.21 9.93
CA LYS A 5 9.21 16.80 10.97
C LYS A 5 8.63 15.39 10.79
N VAL A 6 8.95 14.71 9.69
CA VAL A 6 8.42 13.38 9.38
C VAL A 6 9.56 12.37 9.38
N GLN A 7 9.57 11.52 10.40
CA GLN A 7 10.57 10.48 10.58
C GLN A 7 10.33 9.32 9.62
N GLU A 8 11.40 8.66 9.17
CA GLU A 8 11.34 7.42 8.38
C GLU A 8 10.45 6.36 9.04
N THR A 9 10.48 6.30 10.37
CA THR A 9 9.65 5.41 11.20
C THR A 9 8.14 5.63 10.98
N THR A 10 7.71 6.87 10.74
CA THR A 10 6.31 7.19 10.45
C THR A 10 5.91 6.65 9.08
N PHE A 11 6.75 6.81 8.06
CA PHE A 11 6.53 6.22 6.74
C PHE A 11 6.48 4.70 6.80
N GLN A 12 7.42 4.09 7.51
CA GLN A 12 7.48 2.64 7.66
C GLN A 12 6.23 2.08 8.37
N SER A 13 5.74 2.76 9.40
CA SER A 13 4.51 2.38 10.10
C SER A 13 3.29 2.40 9.16
N HIS A 14 3.16 3.45 8.34
CA HIS A 14 2.08 3.54 7.36
C HIS A 14 2.20 2.49 6.25
N ALA A 15 3.41 2.24 5.76
CA ALA A 15 3.69 1.20 4.77
C ALA A 15 3.27 -0.18 5.29
N THR A 16 3.76 -0.59 6.48
CA THR A 16 3.39 -1.88 7.08
C THR A 16 1.88 -2.01 7.32
N LYS A 17 1.21 -0.95 7.76
CA LYS A 17 -0.25 -0.97 7.95
C LYS A 17 -1.00 -1.13 6.63
N LEU A 18 -0.54 -0.45 5.58
CA LEU A 18 -1.15 -0.53 4.26
C LEU A 18 -0.93 -1.90 3.63
N GLU A 19 0.29 -2.44 3.69
CA GLU A 19 0.64 -3.76 3.18
C GLU A 19 -0.19 -4.86 3.84
N SER A 20 -0.28 -4.88 5.17
CA SER A 20 -1.08 -5.87 5.91
C SER A 20 -2.58 -5.80 5.61
N ALA A 21 -3.11 -4.60 5.31
CA ALA A 21 -4.50 -4.44 4.88
C ALA A 21 -4.73 -4.81 3.40
N SER A 22 -3.66 -5.00 2.63
CA SER A 22 -3.71 -5.31 1.19
C SER A 22 -3.72 -6.81 0.89
N ASP A 23 -3.67 -7.66 1.90
CA ASP A 23 -3.69 -9.10 1.75
C ASP A 23 -5.07 -9.66 2.09
N GLY A 24 -5.82 -10.02 1.04
CA GLY A 24 -7.09 -10.73 1.18
C GLY A 24 -7.42 -11.47 -0.10
N SER A 25 -7.69 -12.78 -0.02
CA SER A 25 -8.17 -13.52 -1.20
C SER A 25 -9.51 -14.16 -0.89
N TYR A 26 -10.50 -13.88 -1.75
CA TYR A 26 -11.78 -14.56 -1.68
C TYR A 26 -11.81 -15.71 -2.69
N LEU A 27 -11.28 -16.84 -2.25
CA LEU A 27 -11.15 -18.06 -3.04
C LEU A 27 -12.48 -18.67 -3.54
N PRO A 28 -13.62 -18.59 -2.82
CA PRO A 28 -14.85 -19.28 -3.24
C PRO A 28 -15.37 -18.85 -4.62
N LEU A 29 -15.14 -17.61 -5.04
CA LEU A 29 -15.65 -17.08 -6.31
C LEU A 29 -14.55 -16.76 -7.32
N LYS A 30 -13.29 -17.04 -6.97
CA LYS A 30 -12.14 -16.79 -7.83
C LYS A 30 -12.28 -17.57 -9.13
N ASN A 31 -11.92 -16.95 -10.25
CA ASN A 31 -12.02 -17.53 -11.60
C ASN A 31 -13.44 -18.03 -11.94
N GLY A 32 -14.49 -17.42 -11.36
CA GLY A 32 -15.88 -17.81 -11.62
C GLY A 32 -16.27 -19.18 -11.05
N ASN A 33 -15.56 -19.67 -10.02
CA ASN A 33 -15.82 -20.98 -9.40
C ASN A 33 -17.16 -21.03 -8.64
N MET A 34 -18.28 -21.13 -9.36
CA MET A 34 -19.63 -21.06 -8.80
C MET A 34 -20.50 -22.26 -9.20
N PRO A 35 -20.17 -23.48 -8.75
CA PRO A 35 -20.89 -24.69 -9.15
C PRO A 35 -22.36 -24.67 -8.73
N TYR A 36 -22.69 -24.10 -7.56
CA TYR A 36 -24.05 -24.12 -6.99
C TYR A 36 -24.88 -22.85 -7.26
N SER A 37 -24.30 -21.83 -7.91
CA SER A 37 -24.95 -20.52 -8.12
C SER A 37 -25.36 -20.30 -9.58
N ARG A 38 -25.85 -21.33 -10.27
CA ARG A 38 -26.21 -21.28 -11.70
C ARG A 38 -27.68 -20.94 -11.98
N ALA A 39 -28.49 -20.68 -10.95
CA ALA A 39 -29.88 -20.31 -11.14
C ALA A 39 -30.01 -18.91 -11.78
N ASN A 40 -30.91 -18.77 -12.75
CA ASN A 40 -31.15 -17.49 -13.45
C ASN A 40 -31.59 -16.37 -12.48
N SER A 41 -32.30 -16.72 -11.41
CA SER A 41 -32.79 -15.76 -10.41
C SER A 41 -31.70 -15.04 -9.63
N ILE A 42 -30.47 -15.57 -9.61
CA ILE A 42 -29.33 -14.99 -8.87
C ILE A 42 -28.19 -14.53 -9.80
N ASN A 43 -28.41 -14.53 -11.11
CA ASN A 43 -27.37 -14.22 -12.10
C ASN A 43 -26.79 -12.81 -11.93
N GLU A 44 -27.65 -11.82 -11.67
CA GLU A 44 -27.22 -10.43 -11.48
C GLU A 44 -26.38 -10.27 -10.20
N LEU A 45 -26.87 -10.81 -9.08
CA LEU A 45 -26.13 -10.82 -7.82
C LEU A 45 -24.77 -11.49 -7.98
N ARG A 46 -24.74 -12.61 -8.69
CA ARG A 46 -23.52 -13.36 -8.97
C ARG A 46 -22.50 -12.54 -9.76
N SER A 47 -22.95 -11.87 -10.82
CA SER A 47 -22.09 -11.05 -11.67
C SER A 47 -21.53 -9.87 -10.88
N ALA A 48 -22.38 -9.20 -10.09
CA ALA A 48 -21.96 -8.12 -9.20
C ALA A 48 -20.92 -8.55 -8.15
N LEU A 49 -21.04 -9.78 -7.61
CA LEU A 49 -20.05 -10.32 -6.68
C LEU A 49 -18.71 -10.59 -7.37
N VAL A 50 -18.70 -11.11 -8.60
CA VAL A 50 -17.45 -11.31 -9.36
C VAL A 50 -16.81 -9.96 -9.69
N ASP A 51 -17.59 -8.99 -10.17
CA ASP A 51 -17.07 -7.65 -10.48
C ASP A 51 -16.48 -6.96 -9.24
N LEU A 52 -17.13 -7.10 -8.08
CA LEU A 52 -16.62 -6.59 -6.81
C LEU A 52 -15.28 -7.21 -6.46
N LEU A 53 -15.13 -8.53 -6.62
CA LEU A 53 -13.88 -9.23 -6.32
C LEU A 53 -12.75 -8.79 -7.22
N ASP A 54 -13.00 -8.64 -8.52
CA ASP A 54 -12.01 -8.12 -9.46
C ASP A 54 -11.55 -6.70 -9.08
N VAL A 55 -12.47 -5.84 -8.63
CA VAL A 55 -12.13 -4.50 -8.14
C VAL A 55 -11.29 -4.57 -6.86
N VAL A 56 -11.64 -5.44 -5.92
CA VAL A 56 -10.88 -5.62 -4.66
C VAL A 56 -9.47 -6.13 -4.94
N GLU A 57 -9.30 -7.12 -5.81
CA GLU A 57 -7.98 -7.64 -6.20
C GLU A 57 -7.11 -6.56 -6.89
N ARG A 58 -7.71 -5.73 -7.75
CA ARG A 58 -7.03 -4.57 -8.34
C ARG A 58 -6.64 -3.53 -7.29
N PHE A 59 -7.52 -3.25 -6.34
CA PHE A 59 -7.25 -2.31 -5.26
C PHE A 59 -6.07 -2.76 -4.40
N GLN A 60 -6.00 -4.05 -4.06
CA GLN A 60 -4.87 -4.65 -3.34
C GLN A 60 -3.53 -4.46 -4.05
N THR A 61 -3.52 -4.54 -5.40
CA THR A 61 -2.31 -4.30 -6.19
C THR A 61 -1.85 -2.85 -6.06
N VAL A 62 -2.78 -1.89 -6.09
CA VAL A 62 -2.49 -0.47 -5.93
C VAL A 62 -1.96 -0.17 -4.53
N THR A 63 -2.61 -0.71 -3.50
CA THR A 63 -2.22 -0.45 -2.10
C THR A 63 -0.86 -1.07 -1.76
N LYS A 64 -0.50 -2.23 -2.32
CA LYS A 64 0.88 -2.77 -2.23
C LYS A 64 1.90 -1.83 -2.84
N LYS A 65 1.64 -1.34 -4.06
CA LYS A 65 2.53 -0.38 -4.73
C LYS A 65 2.68 0.92 -3.94
N ASP A 66 1.60 1.40 -3.32
CA ASP A 66 1.67 2.60 -2.49
C ASP A 66 2.39 2.36 -1.16
N SER A 67 2.31 1.16 -0.59
CA SER A 67 3.15 0.77 0.56
C SER A 67 4.64 0.86 0.20
N GLU A 68 5.05 0.28 -0.93
CA GLU A 68 6.43 0.36 -1.42
C GLU A 68 6.90 1.81 -1.60
N ARG A 69 6.04 2.67 -2.16
CA ARG A 69 6.32 4.10 -2.33
C ARG A 69 6.52 4.81 -0.99
N LEU A 70 5.72 4.50 0.02
CA LEU A 70 5.88 5.08 1.36
C LEU A 70 7.23 4.70 1.97
N THR A 71 7.65 3.43 1.84
CA THR A 71 9.00 3.00 2.27
C THR A 71 10.09 3.76 1.52
N GLN A 72 9.99 3.87 0.19
CA GLN A 72 10.98 4.62 -0.61
C GLN A 72 11.05 6.11 -0.21
N MET A 73 9.91 6.74 0.05
CA MET A 73 9.85 8.13 0.53
C MET A 73 10.52 8.28 1.90
N GLY A 74 10.23 7.38 2.84
CA GLY A 74 10.84 7.39 4.16
C GLY A 74 12.37 7.34 4.09
N THR A 75 12.91 6.40 3.31
CA THR A 75 14.36 6.26 3.12
C THR A 75 14.97 7.47 2.40
N ALA A 76 14.30 8.00 1.38
CA ALA A 76 14.76 9.20 0.67
C ALA A 76 14.87 10.40 1.61
N TYR A 77 13.87 10.61 2.47
CA TYR A 77 13.87 11.72 3.43
C TYR A 77 14.96 11.55 4.49
N ALA A 78 15.14 10.34 5.02
CA ALA A 78 16.22 10.06 5.97
C ALA A 78 17.62 10.31 5.38
N ASN A 79 17.83 9.91 4.12
CA ASN A 79 19.11 10.15 3.44
C ASN A 79 19.36 11.64 3.19
N GLN A 80 18.32 12.37 2.79
CA GLN A 80 18.41 13.81 2.58
C GLN A 80 18.70 14.56 3.89
N ASP A 81 18.07 14.16 4.99
CA ASP A 81 18.29 14.74 6.32
C ASP A 81 19.73 14.51 6.79
N LYS A 82 20.25 13.27 6.66
CA LYS A 82 21.67 12.95 6.96
C LYS A 82 22.63 13.80 6.14
N SER A 83 22.38 13.94 4.83
CA SER A 83 23.23 14.75 3.93
C SER A 83 23.21 16.23 4.31
N ALA A 84 22.04 16.77 4.66
CA ALA A 84 21.90 18.14 5.13
C ALA A 84 22.62 18.36 6.47
N GLY A 85 22.44 17.44 7.43
CA GLY A 85 23.12 17.48 8.72
C GLY A 85 24.64 17.50 8.58
N GLN A 86 25.21 16.62 7.74
CA GLN A 86 26.65 16.60 7.46
C GLN A 86 27.17 17.94 6.89
N LYS A 87 26.43 18.54 5.95
CA LYS A 87 26.80 19.84 5.37
C LYS A 87 26.75 20.97 6.39
N ILE A 88 25.76 20.95 7.29
CA ILE A 88 25.63 21.95 8.37
C ILE A 88 26.80 21.80 9.34
N SER A 89 27.12 20.58 9.80
CA SER A 89 28.26 20.35 10.70
C SER A 89 29.60 20.77 10.09
N GLN A 90 29.78 20.68 8.77
CA GLN A 90 30.99 21.19 8.09
C GLN A 90 31.07 22.72 8.07
N LEU A 91 29.93 23.42 8.11
CA LEU A 91 29.87 24.88 8.14
C LEU A 91 30.08 25.46 9.54
N GLU A 92 29.66 24.74 10.59
CA GLU A 92 29.80 25.16 12.00
C GLU A 92 31.21 24.96 12.58
N VAL A 93 32.07 24.15 11.94
CA VAL A 93 33.46 23.88 12.37
C VAL A 93 34.45 24.93 11.81
N ARG A 94 33.96 26.03 11.22
CA ARG A 94 34.75 27.19 10.78
C ARG A 94 34.47 28.42 11.63
#